data_AF-T4VF48-F1
#
_entry.id   AF-T4VF48-F1
#
_cell.length_a   1.000
_cell.length_b   1.000
_cell.length_c   1.000
_cell.angle_alpha   90.00
_cell.angle_beta   90.00
_cell.angle_gamma   90.00
#
_symmetry.space_group_name_H-M   'P 1'
#
loop_
_entity.id
_entity.type
_entity.pdbx_description
1 polymer ?
#
loop_
_entity_poly.entity_id
_entity_poly.type
_entity_poly.pdbx_seq_one_letter_code
_entity_poly.pdbx_strand_id
1 'polypeptide(L)'
;MAKVSTVKLGAYPASLTLEFFEEQGYVKYKDLDKYFGECFNELETYLDKESFIKNSKRNLLNSVKYKQFLNDEVKMCSKCFKVKPLNSYYNQKEGLFGKRSLCTSCDSAIAKDYRSTEVGKKTLRKASSKYYLKNKEFHRKINREWRKKNKELAKSIQNRSRMKKKLKLSGYIVEDASKLDFLVSFKQENNIMYYDDLFKRLEGILNDYRV
;
A
#
# COMPACT_ATOMS: atom_id res chain seq x y z
N MET A 1 -19.59 21.12 -16.70
CA MET A 1 -19.15 21.06 -15.30
C MET A 1 -19.24 19.62 -14.83
N ALA A 2 -18.13 19.01 -14.40
CA ALA A 2 -18.12 17.63 -13.94
C ALA A 2 -18.84 17.54 -12.57
N LYS A 3 -19.80 16.63 -12.43
CA LYS A 3 -20.47 16.39 -11.14
C LYS A 3 -19.47 15.69 -10.22
N VAL A 4 -19.08 16.36 -9.14
CA VAL A 4 -18.19 15.80 -8.11
C VAL A 4 -19.01 14.78 -7.32
N SER A 5 -18.53 13.53 -7.25
CA SER A 5 -19.18 12.47 -6.48
C SER A 5 -19.01 12.73 -4.98
N THR A 6 -20.10 12.67 -4.22
CA THR A 6 -20.13 12.85 -2.76
C THR A 6 -19.45 11.67 -2.05
N VAL A 7 -18.18 11.85 -1.67
CA VAL A 7 -17.43 10.90 -0.84
C VAL A 7 -17.76 11.19 0.63
N LYS A 8 -18.12 10.16 1.42
CA LYS A 8 -18.40 10.31 2.87
C LYS A 8 -17.13 10.76 3.60
N LEU A 9 -17.13 11.99 4.12
CA LEU A 9 -15.95 12.64 4.70
C LEU A 9 -15.70 12.22 6.17
N GLY A 10 -14.99 11.11 6.35
CA GLY A 10 -14.16 10.94 7.56
C GLY A 10 -12.95 11.87 7.50
N ALA A 11 -12.46 12.34 8.65
CA ALA A 11 -11.36 13.32 8.82
C ALA A 11 -10.40 13.38 7.63
N TYR A 12 -10.48 14.43 6.80
CA TYR A 12 -9.68 14.54 5.59
C TYR A 12 -8.22 14.82 5.95
N PRO A 13 -7.28 13.88 5.74
CA PRO A 13 -5.87 14.16 5.87
C PRO A 13 -5.45 15.11 4.75
N ALA A 14 -4.51 16.01 5.01
CA ALA A 14 -3.96 16.95 4.02
C ALA A 14 -3.42 16.27 2.74
N SER A 15 -3.19 14.96 2.77
CA SER A 15 -2.86 14.15 1.59
C SER A 15 -3.97 14.11 0.54
N LEU A 16 -5.24 14.10 0.96
CA LEU A 16 -6.40 14.00 0.05
C LEU A 16 -6.56 15.25 -0.81
N THR A 17 -6.22 16.44 -0.29
CA THR A 17 -6.20 17.66 -1.10
C THR A 17 -5.18 17.59 -2.24
N LEU A 18 -3.98 17.05 -1.99
CA LEU A 18 -2.94 16.92 -3.02
C LEU A 18 -3.31 15.90 -4.09
N GLU A 19 -3.85 14.75 -3.69
CA GLU A 19 -4.34 13.72 -4.63
C GLU A 19 -5.45 14.28 -5.52
N PHE A 20 -6.40 15.03 -4.95
CA PHE A 20 -7.47 15.66 -5.69
C PHE A 20 -6.97 16.67 -6.73
N PHE A 21 -5.98 17.50 -6.40
CA PHE A 21 -5.34 18.41 -7.37
C PHE A 21 -4.62 17.65 -8.49
N GLU A 22 -4.02 16.49 -8.21
CA GLU A 22 -3.39 15.67 -9.26
C GLU A 22 -4.41 15.01 -10.21
N GLU A 23 -5.64 14.84 -9.75
CA GLU A 23 -6.74 14.33 -10.55
C GLU A 23 -7.44 15.43 -11.35
N GLN A 24 -7.80 16.55 -10.73
CA GLN A 24 -8.56 17.62 -11.38
C GLN A 24 -7.68 18.59 -12.18
N GLY A 25 -6.38 18.61 -11.92
CA GLY A 25 -5.46 19.61 -12.46
C GLY A 25 -5.17 20.71 -11.44
N TYR A 26 -4.00 21.31 -11.57
CA TYR A 26 -3.53 22.36 -10.67
C TYR A 26 -4.18 23.70 -11.03
N VAL A 27 -4.60 24.45 -10.02
CA VAL A 27 -5.28 25.75 -10.16
C VAL A 27 -4.29 26.90 -9.94
N LYS A 28 -4.34 27.93 -10.79
CA LYS A 28 -3.49 29.13 -10.67
C LYS A 28 -3.75 29.84 -9.34
N TYR A 29 -2.73 30.49 -8.77
CA TYR A 29 -2.83 31.15 -7.47
C TYR A 29 -4.02 32.11 -7.35
N LYS A 30 -4.28 32.90 -8.40
CA LYS A 30 -5.40 33.86 -8.45
C LYS A 30 -6.79 33.23 -8.35
N ASP A 31 -6.91 31.98 -8.76
CA ASP A 31 -8.18 31.24 -8.80
C ASP A 31 -8.33 30.31 -7.58
N LEU A 32 -7.31 30.26 -6.71
CA LEU A 32 -7.22 29.32 -5.60
C LEU A 32 -8.31 29.57 -4.55
N ASP A 33 -8.54 30.82 -4.18
CA ASP A 33 -9.57 31.17 -3.19
C ASP A 33 -10.98 30.79 -3.65
N LYS A 34 -11.27 31.05 -4.94
CA LYS A 34 -12.53 30.64 -5.56
C LYS A 34 -12.71 29.12 -5.51
N TYR A 35 -11.66 28.38 -5.89
CA TYR A 35 -11.68 26.92 -5.90
C TYR A 35 -11.89 26.32 -4.50
N PHE A 36 -11.17 26.82 -3.49
CA PHE A 36 -11.36 26.37 -2.11
C PHE A 36 -12.77 26.70 -1.62
N GLY A 37 -13.31 27.87 -1.97
CA GLY A 37 -14.71 28.21 -1.71
C GLY A 37 -15.66 27.16 -2.29
N GLU A 38 -15.54 26.87 -3.59
CA GLU A 38 -16.41 25.90 -4.28
C GLU A 38 -16.28 24.48 -3.70
N CYS A 39 -15.06 23.98 -3.48
CA CYS A 39 -14.83 22.63 -2.97
C CYS A 39 -15.34 22.41 -1.53
N PHE A 40 -15.30 23.46 -0.71
CA PHE A 40 -15.64 23.37 0.71
C PHE A 40 -17.01 23.96 1.04
N ASN A 41 -17.79 24.42 0.05
CA ASN A 41 -19.16 24.88 0.26
C ASN A 41 -20.06 23.80 0.86
N GLU A 42 -19.83 22.53 0.53
CA GLU A 42 -20.61 21.40 1.06
C GLU A 42 -20.18 20.93 2.47
N LEU A 43 -19.11 21.49 3.04
CA LEU A 43 -18.60 21.13 4.37
C LEU A 43 -19.26 21.93 5.51
N GLU A 44 -20.59 22.03 5.55
CA GLU A 44 -21.30 22.72 6.64
C GLU A 44 -21.05 22.08 8.03
N THR A 45 -20.58 20.83 8.06
CA THR A 45 -20.44 20.03 9.29
C THR A 45 -19.13 20.24 10.06
N TYR A 46 -18.18 21.03 9.54
CA TYR A 46 -16.91 21.26 10.25
C TYR A 46 -17.02 22.46 11.20
N LEU A 47 -16.73 22.20 12.49
CA LEU A 47 -16.74 23.19 13.58
C LEU A 47 -15.86 24.42 13.35
N ASP A 48 -14.88 24.34 12.44
CA ASP A 48 -14.04 25.48 12.06
C ASP A 48 -13.57 25.36 10.58
N LYS A 49 -14.52 25.62 9.67
CA LYS A 49 -14.29 25.60 8.22
C LYS A 49 -13.17 26.56 7.80
N GLU A 50 -13.08 27.73 8.40
CA GLU A 50 -12.09 28.75 8.04
C GLU A 50 -10.67 28.29 8.37
N SER A 51 -10.43 27.79 9.60
CA SER A 51 -9.11 27.27 9.97
C SER A 51 -8.71 26.08 9.11
N PHE A 52 -9.67 25.21 8.75
CA PHE A 52 -9.41 24.08 7.87
C PHE A 52 -8.99 24.52 6.47
N ILE A 53 -9.72 25.47 5.86
CA ILE A 53 -9.38 26.05 4.55
C ILE A 53 -8.00 26.71 4.61
N LYS A 54 -7.73 27.51 5.65
CA LYS A 54 -6.46 28.20 5.85
C LYS A 54 -5.29 27.22 5.97
N ASN A 55 -5.45 26.14 6.74
CA ASN A 55 -4.42 25.12 6.89
C ASN A 55 -4.18 24.35 5.60
N SER A 56 -5.26 23.98 4.89
CA SER A 56 -5.19 23.27 3.61
C SER A 56 -4.50 24.12 2.54
N LYS A 57 -4.83 25.42 2.46
CA LYS A 57 -4.16 26.39 1.58
C LYS A 57 -2.67 26.50 1.91
N ARG A 58 -2.31 26.64 3.19
CA ARG A 58 -0.90 26.67 3.65
C ARG A 58 -0.14 25.41 3.24
N ASN A 59 -0.72 24.23 3.46
CA ASN A 59 -0.09 22.96 3.10
C ASN A 59 0.10 22.83 1.59
N LEU A 60 -0.90 23.23 0.79
CA LEU A 60 -0.79 23.24 -0.66
C LEU A 60 0.32 24.19 -1.14
N LEU A 61 0.35 25.43 -0.63
CA LEU A 61 1.38 26.42 -0.98
C LEU A 61 2.79 25.99 -0.59
N ASN A 62 2.92 25.18 0.47
CA ASN A 62 4.21 24.63 0.89
C ASN A 62 4.60 23.35 0.13
N SER A 63 3.69 22.73 -0.62
CA SER A 63 4.00 21.56 -1.44
C SER A 63 4.97 21.91 -2.55
N VAL A 64 6.07 21.14 -2.65
CA VAL A 64 7.06 21.26 -3.73
C VAL A 64 6.37 21.17 -5.10
N LYS A 65 5.41 20.25 -5.25
CA LYS A 65 4.67 20.07 -6.51
C LYS A 65 3.88 21.32 -6.90
N TYR A 66 3.23 21.98 -5.93
CA TYR A 66 2.48 23.19 -6.20
C TYR A 66 3.39 24.38 -6.51
N LYS A 67 4.53 24.52 -5.81
CA LYS A 67 5.53 25.55 -6.12
C LYS A 67 6.07 25.41 -7.54
N GLN A 68 6.38 24.18 -7.97
CA GLN A 68 6.79 23.91 -9.35
C GLN A 68 5.70 24.29 -10.35
N PHE A 69 4.43 23.99 -10.04
CA PHE A 69 3.31 24.42 -10.87
C PHE A 69 3.25 25.95 -11.01
N LEU A 70 3.42 26.68 -9.89
CA LEU A 70 3.40 28.14 -9.90
C LEU A 70 4.58 28.76 -10.65
N ASN A 71 5.72 28.06 -10.71
CA ASN A 71 6.92 28.49 -11.43
C ASN A 71 6.89 28.08 -12.92
N ASP A 72 5.73 27.68 -13.45
CA ASP A 72 5.57 27.14 -14.81
C ASP A 72 6.49 25.94 -15.13
N GLU A 73 7.01 25.24 -14.11
CA GLU A 73 7.76 23.98 -14.23
C GLU A 73 6.78 22.81 -14.41
N VAL A 74 6.01 22.87 -15.49
CA VAL A 74 4.93 21.94 -15.79
C VAL A 74 5.14 21.25 -17.12
N LYS A 75 4.54 20.08 -17.25
CA LYS A 75 4.54 19.29 -18.47
C LYS A 75 3.16 18.66 -18.66
N MET A 76 2.74 18.47 -19.90
CA MET A 76 1.52 17.73 -20.21
C MET A 76 1.85 16.24 -20.36
N CYS A 77 1.11 15.37 -19.67
CA CYS A 77 1.25 13.92 -19.81
C CYS A 77 0.72 13.47 -21.17
N SER A 78 1.50 12.68 -21.92
CA SER A 78 1.08 12.20 -23.25
C SER A 78 -0.04 11.16 -23.24
N LYS A 79 -0.37 10.57 -22.07
CA LYS A 79 -1.42 9.55 -21.94
C LYS A 79 -2.74 10.10 -21.41
N CYS A 80 -2.71 10.90 -20.35
CA CYS A 80 -3.92 11.47 -19.75
C CYS A 80 -4.16 12.93 -20.13
N PHE A 81 -3.24 13.57 -20.88
CA PHE A 81 -3.32 14.96 -21.33
C PHE A 81 -3.49 16.01 -20.23
N LYS A 82 -3.26 15.64 -18.97
CA LYS A 82 -3.27 16.57 -17.83
C LYS A 82 -1.92 17.27 -17.71
N VAL A 83 -1.96 18.58 -17.45
CA VAL A 83 -0.77 19.39 -17.10
C VAL A 83 -0.42 19.11 -15.65
N LYS A 84 0.81 18.67 -15.39
CA LYS A 84 1.31 18.33 -14.06
C LYS A 84 2.71 18.91 -13.83
N PRO A 85 3.12 19.13 -12.58
CA PRO A 85 4.49 19.51 -12.23
C PRO A 85 5.54 18.51 -12.73
N LEU A 86 6.75 18.96 -13.03
CA LEU A 86 7.85 18.08 -13.46
C LEU A 86 8.18 16.95 -12.47
N ASN A 87 7.95 17.13 -11.16
CA ASN A 87 8.12 16.07 -10.17
C ASN A 87 7.05 14.96 -10.21
N SER A 88 5.94 15.16 -10.93
CA SER A 88 4.95 14.11 -11.20
C SER A 88 5.36 13.18 -12.35
N TYR A 89 6.62 13.25 -12.81
CA TYR A 89 7.19 12.44 -13.88
C TYR A 89 8.50 11.78 -13.41
N TYR A 90 8.74 10.55 -13.85
CA TYR A 90 10.03 9.89 -13.62
C TYR A 90 11.15 10.54 -14.45
N ASN A 91 12.38 10.48 -13.93
CA ASN A 91 13.55 10.99 -14.63
C ASN A 91 13.88 10.13 -15.85
N GLN A 92 14.23 10.77 -16.97
CA GLN A 92 14.73 10.14 -18.19
C GLN A 92 15.75 11.10 -18.83
N LYS A 93 17.02 10.67 -18.90
CA LYS A 93 18.15 11.51 -19.32
C LYS A 93 17.93 12.21 -20.67
N GLU A 94 17.31 11.52 -21.62
CA GLU A 94 17.06 12.00 -22.98
C GLU A 94 15.68 12.63 -23.16
N GLY A 95 14.85 12.65 -22.10
CA GLY A 95 13.49 13.21 -22.17
C GLY A 95 13.48 14.73 -22.09
N LEU A 96 12.44 15.37 -22.63
CA LEU A 96 12.22 16.81 -22.45
C LEU A 96 12.19 17.17 -20.96
N PHE A 97 13.03 18.13 -20.56
CA PHE A 97 13.33 18.52 -19.17
C PHE A 97 13.93 17.41 -18.30
N GLY A 98 14.58 16.41 -18.90
CA GLY A 98 15.10 15.23 -18.19
C GLY A 98 13.99 14.35 -17.61
N LYS A 99 12.76 14.43 -18.14
CA LYS A 99 11.57 13.72 -17.64
C LYS A 99 10.92 12.85 -18.71
N ARG A 100 10.31 11.74 -18.30
CA ARG A 100 9.44 10.91 -19.16
C ARG A 100 8.28 11.72 -19.73
N SER A 101 7.69 11.24 -20.84
CA SER A 101 6.46 11.80 -21.43
C SER A 101 5.20 11.46 -20.63
N LEU A 102 5.23 10.33 -19.93
CA LEU A 102 4.16 9.83 -19.07
C LEU A 102 4.33 10.30 -17.63
N CYS A 103 3.24 10.72 -16.99
CA CYS A 103 3.24 10.97 -15.55
C CYS A 103 3.33 9.65 -14.76
N THR A 104 3.76 9.74 -13.51
CA THR A 104 3.98 8.58 -12.62
C THR A 104 2.75 7.70 -12.47
N SER A 105 1.54 8.27 -12.44
CA SER A 105 0.28 7.51 -12.32
C SER A 105 0.00 6.69 -13.57
N CYS A 106 0.14 7.27 -14.77
CA CYS A 106 -0.04 6.56 -16.04
C CYS A 106 1.04 5.49 -16.25
N ASP A 107 2.30 5.81 -15.96
CA ASP A 107 3.41 4.86 -16.07
C ASP A 107 3.21 3.65 -15.14
N SER A 108 2.76 3.89 -13.91
CA SER A 108 2.44 2.83 -12.94
C SER A 108 1.26 1.95 -13.39
N ALA A 109 0.22 2.54 -13.97
CA ALA A 109 -0.91 1.79 -14.52
C ALA A 109 -0.47 0.87 -15.67
N ILE A 110 0.30 1.40 -16.63
CA ILE A 110 0.86 0.62 -17.74
C ILE A 110 1.75 -0.51 -17.22
N ALA A 111 2.60 -0.24 -16.23
CA ALA A 111 3.45 -1.25 -15.62
C ALA A 111 2.63 -2.34 -14.92
N LYS A 112 1.54 -1.99 -14.24
CA LYS A 112 0.60 -2.93 -13.61
C LYS A 112 -0.08 -3.81 -14.65
N ASP A 113 -0.57 -3.22 -15.73
CA ASP A 113 -1.23 -3.93 -16.84
C ASP A 113 -0.25 -4.89 -17.51
N TYR A 114 0.97 -4.45 -17.81
CA TYR A 114 2.00 -5.34 -18.36
C TYR A 114 2.29 -6.52 -17.42
N ARG A 115 2.44 -6.27 -16.11
CA ARG A 115 2.72 -7.32 -15.10
C ARG A 115 1.56 -8.32 -14.94
N SER A 116 0.33 -7.94 -15.27
CA SER A 116 -0.82 -8.83 -15.21
C SER A 116 -0.88 -9.80 -16.41
N THR A 117 -0.22 -9.48 -17.53
CA THR A 117 -0.09 -10.36 -18.69
C THR A 117 0.75 -11.61 -18.41
N GLU A 118 0.50 -12.71 -19.13
CA GLU A 118 1.30 -13.94 -19.01
C GLU A 118 2.77 -13.75 -19.37
N VAL A 119 3.06 -12.90 -20.38
CA VAL A 119 4.42 -12.55 -20.76
C VAL A 119 5.11 -11.79 -19.62
N GLY A 120 4.46 -10.77 -19.05
CA GLY A 120 4.98 -10.01 -17.92
C GLY A 120 5.26 -10.87 -16.70
N LYS A 121 4.34 -11.78 -16.34
CA LYS A 121 4.53 -12.76 -15.25
C LYS A 121 5.74 -13.65 -15.50
N LYS A 122 5.88 -14.21 -16.71
CA LYS A 122 7.03 -15.06 -17.08
C LYS A 122 8.35 -14.29 -16.98
N THR A 123 8.40 -13.06 -17.50
CA THR A 123 9.58 -12.19 -17.42
C THR A 123 9.96 -11.90 -15.97
N LEU A 124 8.99 -11.55 -15.12
CA LEU A 124 9.22 -11.26 -13.71
C LEU A 124 9.72 -12.51 -12.95
N ARG A 125 9.13 -13.69 -13.20
CA ARG A 125 9.60 -14.96 -12.62
C ARG A 125 11.04 -15.28 -13.03
N LYS A 126 11.38 -15.12 -14.31
CA LYS A 126 12.75 -15.33 -14.81
C LYS A 126 13.74 -14.36 -14.15
N ALA A 127 13.40 -13.07 -14.06
CA ALA A 127 14.25 -12.07 -13.41
C ALA A 127 14.44 -12.35 -11.92
N SER A 128 13.36 -12.68 -11.21
CA SER A 128 13.39 -13.06 -9.79
C SER A 128 14.23 -14.32 -9.54
N SER A 129 14.06 -15.36 -10.37
CA SER A 129 14.88 -16.57 -10.32
C SER A 129 16.37 -16.27 -10.53
N LYS A 130 16.70 -15.46 -11.54
CA LYS A 130 18.09 -15.04 -11.80
C LYS A 130 18.69 -14.26 -10.64
N TYR A 131 17.93 -13.32 -10.05
CA TYR A 131 18.36 -12.57 -8.87
C TYR A 131 18.64 -13.49 -7.68
N TYR A 132 17.71 -14.42 -7.39
CA TYR A 132 17.86 -15.36 -6.30
C TYR A 132 19.08 -16.28 -6.48
N LEU A 133 19.29 -16.81 -7.69
CA LEU A 133 20.45 -17.65 -8.00
C LEU A 133 21.76 -16.89 -7.80
N LYS A 134 21.85 -15.63 -8.27
CA LYS A 134 23.03 -14.77 -8.08
C LYS A 134 23.29 -14.43 -6.61
N ASN A 135 22.25 -14.31 -5.79
CA ASN A 135 22.34 -13.89 -4.38
C ASN A 135 22.08 -15.04 -3.39
N LYS A 136 22.20 -16.30 -3.85
CA LYS A 136 21.82 -17.48 -3.06
C LYS A 136 22.58 -17.58 -1.74
N GLU A 137 23.90 -17.36 -1.77
CA GLU A 137 24.74 -17.42 -0.57
C GLU A 137 24.47 -16.27 0.40
N PHE A 138 24.21 -15.06 -0.12
CA PHE A 138 23.80 -13.92 0.70
C PHE A 138 22.51 -14.24 1.48
N HIS A 139 21.47 -14.72 0.79
CA HIS A 139 20.22 -15.11 1.45
C HIS A 139 20.41 -16.25 2.45
N ARG A 140 21.27 -17.23 2.14
CA ARG A 140 21.62 -18.31 3.08
C ARG A 140 22.28 -17.76 4.34
N LYS A 141 23.22 -16.83 4.21
CA LYS A 141 23.89 -16.18 5.35
C LYS A 141 22.90 -15.42 6.23
N ILE A 142 22.10 -14.53 5.63
CA ILE A 142 21.06 -13.76 6.35
C ILE A 142 20.08 -14.69 7.06
N ASN A 143 19.63 -15.75 6.40
CA ASN A 143 18.73 -16.74 7.01
C ASN A 143 19.38 -17.52 8.16
N ARG A 144 20.67 -17.88 8.05
CA ARG A 144 21.41 -18.53 9.14
C ARG A 144 21.53 -17.61 10.34
N GLU A 145 21.89 -16.35 10.14
CA GLU A 145 22.02 -15.35 11.21
C GLU A 145 20.67 -15.08 11.88
N TRP A 146 19.61 -14.91 11.10
CA TRP A 146 18.26 -14.73 11.65
C TRP A 146 17.83 -15.93 12.50
N ARG A 147 18.07 -17.17 12.04
CA ARG A 147 17.74 -18.38 12.81
C ARG A 147 18.55 -18.51 14.09
N LYS A 148 19.83 -18.12 14.08
CA LYS A 148 20.67 -18.10 15.29
C LYS A 148 20.12 -17.13 16.33
N LYS A 149 19.71 -15.92 15.90
CA LYS A 149 19.13 -14.90 16.78
C LYS A 149 17.70 -15.23 17.24
N ASN A 150 16.92 -15.93 16.42
CA ASN A 150 15.48 -16.17 16.65
C ASN A 150 15.17 -17.67 16.78
N LYS A 151 15.96 -18.41 17.57
CA LYS A 151 15.88 -19.88 17.64
C LYS A 151 14.49 -20.40 18.02
N GLU A 152 13.87 -19.84 19.06
CA GLU A 152 12.55 -20.29 19.53
C GLU A 152 11.44 -19.94 18.55
N LEU A 153 11.48 -18.74 17.94
CA LEU A 153 10.53 -18.35 16.89
C LEU A 153 10.69 -19.23 15.64
N ALA A 154 11.92 -19.56 15.25
CA ALA A 154 12.17 -20.46 14.13
C ALA A 154 11.60 -21.88 14.40
N LYS A 155 11.74 -22.37 15.64
CA LYS A 155 11.17 -23.66 16.08
C LYS A 155 9.64 -23.62 16.08
N SER A 156 9.03 -22.55 16.57
CA SER A 156 7.57 -22.40 16.57
C SER A 156 6.99 -22.33 15.16
N ILE A 157 7.63 -21.59 14.24
CA ILE A 157 7.27 -21.56 12.81
C ILE A 157 7.39 -22.96 12.20
N GLN A 158 8.49 -23.68 12.47
CA GLN A 158 8.69 -25.04 11.96
C GLN A 158 7.61 -26.01 12.47
N ASN A 159 7.27 -25.95 13.76
CA ASN A 159 6.20 -26.75 14.35
C ASN A 159 4.84 -26.42 13.70
N ARG A 160 4.55 -25.12 13.50
CA ARG A 160 3.33 -24.66 12.82
C ARG A 160 3.23 -25.20 11.40
N SER A 161 4.32 -25.19 10.64
CA SER A 161 4.37 -25.76 9.29
C SER A 161 4.15 -27.28 9.30
N ARG A 162 4.76 -28.01 10.24
CA ARG A 162 4.56 -29.47 10.40
C ARG A 162 3.10 -29.81 10.74
N MET A 163 2.50 -29.07 11.66
CA MET A 163 1.09 -29.25 12.04
C MET A 163 0.15 -28.94 10.86
N LYS A 164 0.36 -27.83 10.15
CA LYS A 164 -0.41 -27.51 8.93
C LYS A 164 -0.31 -28.64 7.88
N LYS A 165 0.87 -29.25 7.71
CA LYS A 165 1.05 -30.39 6.79
C LYS A 165 0.31 -31.64 7.28
N LYS A 166 0.35 -31.95 8.57
CA LYS A 166 -0.37 -33.09 9.18
C LYS A 166 -1.88 -32.96 9.00
N LEU A 167 -2.44 -31.77 9.27
CA LEU A 167 -3.87 -31.49 9.11
C LEU A 167 -4.33 -31.64 7.66
N LYS A 168 -3.56 -31.11 6.69
CA LYS A 168 -3.86 -31.29 5.26
C LYS A 168 -3.85 -32.77 4.84
N LEU A 169 -2.90 -33.56 5.34
CA LEU A 169 -2.80 -34.99 5.04
C LEU A 169 -3.95 -35.80 5.65
N SER A 170 -4.46 -35.39 6.82
CA SER A 170 -5.58 -36.07 7.48
C SER A 170 -6.95 -35.82 6.85
N GLY A 171 -7.04 -35.09 5.72
CA GLY A 171 -8.33 -34.80 5.07
C GLY A 171 -9.24 -33.84 5.83
N TYR A 172 -8.83 -33.37 7.02
CA TYR A 172 -9.50 -32.29 7.73
C TYR A 172 -9.42 -31.02 6.86
N ILE A 173 -10.53 -30.70 6.20
CA ILE A 173 -10.76 -29.39 5.62
C ILE A 173 -10.91 -28.45 6.81
N VAL A 174 -9.81 -27.83 7.22
CA VAL A 174 -9.89 -26.67 8.10
C VAL A 174 -10.43 -25.53 7.24
N GLU A 175 -11.75 -25.50 7.06
CA GLU A 175 -12.46 -24.45 6.30
C GLU A 175 -12.10 -23.05 6.83
N ASP A 176 -11.66 -22.97 8.09
CA ASP A 176 -11.20 -21.74 8.73
C ASP A 176 -9.71 -21.77 9.11
N ALA A 177 -8.82 -21.94 8.12
CA ALA A 177 -7.42 -21.56 8.30
C ALA A 177 -7.27 -20.09 8.80
N SER A 178 -8.25 -19.25 8.44
CA SER A 178 -8.54 -17.90 8.97
C SER A 178 -8.75 -17.86 10.49
N LYS A 179 -9.50 -18.78 11.10
CA LYS A 179 -9.66 -18.83 12.57
C LYS A 179 -8.34 -19.21 13.26
N LEU A 180 -7.51 -20.02 12.62
CA LEU A 180 -6.19 -20.42 13.14
C LEU A 180 -5.13 -19.31 13.01
N ASP A 181 -5.25 -18.40 12.04
CA ASP A 181 -4.44 -17.18 11.99
C ASP A 181 -5.01 -16.10 12.94
N PHE A 182 -6.33 -15.96 13.07
CA PHE A 182 -6.99 -15.08 14.06
C PHE A 182 -6.59 -15.42 15.50
N LEU A 183 -6.69 -16.70 15.89
CA LEU A 183 -6.27 -17.17 17.23
C LEU A 183 -4.78 -16.97 17.51
N VAL A 184 -3.94 -16.85 16.47
CA VAL A 184 -2.50 -16.62 16.60
C VAL A 184 -2.15 -15.13 16.61
N SER A 185 -2.86 -14.30 15.86
CA SER A 185 -2.74 -12.84 15.92
C SER A 185 -3.27 -12.29 17.26
N PHE A 186 -4.40 -12.81 17.73
CA PHE A 186 -4.96 -12.53 19.06
C PHE A 186 -4.00 -12.89 20.21
N LYS A 187 -3.08 -13.85 19.96
CA LYS A 187 -2.03 -14.29 20.90
C LYS A 187 -0.90 -13.27 21.06
N GLN A 188 -0.57 -12.51 20.01
CA GLN A 188 0.53 -11.53 20.03
C GLN A 188 0.13 -10.21 20.68
N GLU A 189 -1.15 -9.83 20.58
CA GLU A 189 -1.66 -8.57 21.16
C GLU A 189 -1.97 -8.69 22.66
N ASN A 190 -2.25 -9.88 23.18
CA ASN A 190 -2.77 -10.03 24.55
C ASN A 190 -1.82 -10.66 25.58
N ASN A 191 -0.64 -11.16 25.20
CA ASN A 191 0.36 -11.76 26.12
C ASN A 191 -0.24 -12.76 27.16
N ILE A 192 -1.22 -13.58 26.75
CA ILE A 192 -1.98 -14.44 27.66
C ILE A 192 -1.31 -15.82 27.77
N MET A 193 -0.79 -16.13 28.97
CA MET A 193 -0.17 -17.40 29.37
C MET A 193 -1.15 -18.60 29.51
N TYR A 194 -2.44 -18.44 29.22
CA TYR A 194 -3.50 -19.41 29.56
C TYR A 194 -3.90 -20.38 28.43
N TYR A 195 -2.96 -20.78 27.56
CA TYR A 195 -3.30 -21.64 26.41
C TYR A 195 -2.75 -23.07 26.46
N ASP A 196 -1.88 -23.42 27.42
CA ASP A 196 -1.50 -24.83 27.62
C ASP A 196 -2.72 -25.67 28.06
N ASP A 197 -3.65 -25.07 28.81
CA ASP A 197 -4.85 -25.75 29.30
C ASP A 197 -5.92 -25.91 28.20
N LEU A 198 -6.05 -24.92 27.31
CA LEU A 198 -6.94 -25.01 26.15
C LEU A 198 -6.41 -26.00 25.09
N PHE A 199 -5.09 -26.05 24.89
CA PHE A 199 -4.45 -27.03 24.01
C PHE A 199 -4.58 -28.45 24.57
N LYS A 200 -4.42 -28.66 25.88
CA LYS A 200 -4.67 -29.96 26.54
C LYS A 200 -6.13 -30.41 26.40
N ARG A 201 -7.10 -29.49 26.53
CA ARG A 201 -8.52 -29.78 26.30
C ARG A 201 -8.81 -30.17 24.86
N LEU A 202 -8.21 -29.48 23.89
CA LEU A 202 -8.38 -29.82 22.47
C LEU A 202 -7.67 -31.13 22.09
N GLU A 203 -6.51 -31.45 22.67
CA GLU A 203 -5.87 -32.76 22.50
C GLU A 203 -6.69 -33.89 23.12
N GLY A 204 -7.34 -33.65 24.27
CA GLY A 204 -8.30 -34.59 24.87
C GLY A 204 -9.47 -34.89 23.91
N ILE A 205 -10.14 -33.84 23.45
CA ILE A 205 -11.27 -33.97 22.50
C ILE A 205 -10.84 -34.72 21.23
N LEU A 206 -9.67 -34.41 20.66
CA LEU A 206 -9.18 -35.06 19.44
C LEU A 206 -8.76 -36.53 19.65
N ASN A 207 -8.40 -36.94 20.87
CA ASN A 207 -8.13 -38.35 21.18
C ASN A 207 -9.42 -39.16 21.38
N ASP A 208 -10.50 -38.52 21.87
CA ASP A 208 -11.80 -39.17 22.01
C ASP A 208 -12.46 -39.48 20.64
N TYR A 209 -12.16 -38.68 19.61
CA TYR A 209 -12.64 -38.90 18.22
C TYR A 209 -11.76 -39.83 17.39
N ARG A 210 -10.78 -40.52 17.99
CA ARG A 210 -9.80 -41.38 17.31
C ARG A 210 -10.09 -42.89 17.39
N VAL A 211 -11.28 -43.27 17.88
CA VAL A 211 -11.82 -44.63 17.86
C VAL A 211 -12.36 -44.97 16.48
#